data_AF-A0A914PF67-F1
#
_entry.id   AF-A0A914PF67-F1
#
_cell.length_a   1.000
_cell.length_b   1.000
_cell.length_c   1.000
_cell.angle_alpha   90.00
_cell.angle_beta   90.00
_cell.angle_gamma   90.00
#
_symmetry.space_group_name_H-M   'P 1'
#
loop_
_entity.id
_entity.type
_entity.pdbx_description
1 polymer ?
#
loop_
_entity_poly.entity_id
_entity_poly.type
_entity_poly.pdbx_seq_one_letter_code
_entity_poly.pdbx_strand_id
1 'polypeptide(L)'
;MAAEQFFSRWKQLNQPNQESQKVFAAKFPLDNDAIKNKLMGLGSKLLENVDPNPENFVCAGIIHTQALQIGTLIRLEPNRQAKMYRLTVRSNREMAAKTLCALLAEQF
;
A
#
# COMPACT_ATOMS: atom_id res chain seq x y z
N MET A 1 11.20 -2.60 9.74
CA MET A 1 9.97 -2.41 10.53
C MET A 1 9.40 -3.79 10.79
N ALA A 2 9.21 -4.16 12.05
CA ALA A 2 8.54 -5.41 12.41
C ALA A 2 7.01 -5.28 12.27
N ALA A 3 6.29 -6.39 12.20
CA ALA A 3 4.83 -6.42 12.02
C ALA A 3 4.08 -5.59 13.09
N GLU A 4 4.47 -5.72 14.36
CA GLU A 4 3.87 -4.95 15.47
C GLU A 4 4.02 -3.43 15.27
N GLN A 5 5.20 -2.99 14.85
CA GLN A 5 5.46 -1.58 14.58
C GLN A 5 4.65 -1.07 13.38
N PHE A 6 4.48 -1.89 12.34
CA PHE A 6 3.63 -1.55 11.21
C PHE A 6 2.18 -1.36 11.65
N PHE A 7 1.59 -2.34 12.35
CA PHE A 7 0.18 -2.24 12.75
C PHE A 7 -0.08 -1.17 13.81
N SER A 8 0.89 -0.90 14.68
CA SER A 8 0.80 0.24 15.60
C SER A 8 0.66 1.56 14.83
N ARG A 9 1.55 1.82 13.86
CA ARG A 9 1.47 3.01 13.00
C ARG A 9 0.22 3.01 12.11
N TRP A 10 -0.16 1.85 11.58
CA TRP A 10 -1.38 1.69 10.78
C TRP A 10 -2.61 2.13 11.58
N LYS A 11 -2.75 1.65 12.82
CA LYS A 11 -3.86 2.00 13.71
C LYS A 11 -3.86 3.47 14.15
N GLN A 12 -2.69 4.10 14.24
CA GLN A 12 -2.58 5.54 14.52
C GLN A 12 -3.07 6.41 13.35
N LEU A 13 -2.93 5.94 12.11
CA LEU A 13 -3.44 6.61 10.91
C LEU A 13 -4.89 6.20 10.65
N ASN A 14 -5.83 6.65 11.49
CA ASN A 14 -7.24 6.21 11.45
C ASN A 14 -8.23 7.32 11.09
N GLN A 15 -7.76 8.54 10.83
CA GLN A 15 -8.65 9.62 10.42
C GLN A 15 -9.08 9.43 8.96
N PRO A 16 -10.31 9.81 8.58
CA PRO A 16 -10.81 9.64 7.20
C PRO A 16 -9.94 10.31 6.13
N ASN A 17 -9.27 11.41 6.47
CA ASN A 17 -8.35 12.11 5.56
C ASN A 17 -6.95 11.48 5.50
N GLN A 18 -6.63 10.50 6.35
CA GLN A 18 -5.35 9.81 6.35
C GLN A 18 -5.39 8.49 5.59
N GLU A 19 -6.57 8.03 5.18
CA GLU A 19 -6.77 6.80 4.43
C GLU A 19 -7.34 7.07 3.03
N SER A 20 -6.80 6.36 2.04
CA SER A 20 -7.43 6.26 0.72
C SER A 20 -7.48 4.80 0.32
N GLN A 21 -8.69 4.31 0.03
CA GLN A 21 -8.94 2.95 -0.40
C GLN A 21 -9.57 2.91 -1.79
N LYS A 22 -9.12 1.97 -2.62
CA LYS A 22 -9.74 1.66 -3.91
C LYS A 22 -9.92 0.15 -4.04
N VAL A 23 -11.08 -0.25 -4.58
CA VAL A 23 -11.34 -1.60 -5.07
C VAL A 23 -11.47 -1.52 -6.59
N PHE A 24 -10.69 -2.28 -7.33
CA PHE A 24 -10.62 -2.17 -8.78
C PHE A 24 -10.27 -3.51 -9.44
N ALA A 25 -10.64 -3.67 -10.71
CA ALA A 25 -10.33 -4.88 -11.48
C ALA A 25 -8.84 -4.90 -11.86
N ALA A 26 -8.24 -6.09 -11.80
CA ALA A 26 -6.86 -6.30 -12.20
C ALA A 26 -6.72 -6.06 -13.71
N LYS A 27 -5.80 -5.16 -14.09
CA LYS A 27 -5.45 -4.92 -15.50
C LYS A 27 -4.47 -5.95 -16.03
N PHE A 28 -3.71 -6.58 -15.13
CA PHE A 28 -2.70 -7.58 -15.46
C PHE A 28 -2.98 -8.91 -14.73
N PRO A 29 -2.37 -10.03 -15.16
CA PRO A 29 -2.40 -11.26 -14.40
C PRO A 29 -1.90 -11.04 -12.96
N LEU A 30 -2.56 -11.68 -11.99
CA LEU A 30 -2.21 -11.58 -10.57
C LEU A 30 -0.99 -12.47 -10.24
N ASP A 31 0.13 -12.22 -10.89
CA ASP A 31 1.39 -12.92 -10.62
C ASP A 31 2.13 -12.29 -9.43
N ASN A 32 2.59 -13.13 -8.49
CA ASN A 32 3.18 -12.65 -7.25
C ASN A 32 4.50 -11.91 -7.47
N ASP A 33 5.36 -12.43 -8.33
CA ASP A 33 6.67 -11.83 -8.56
C ASP A 33 6.52 -10.51 -9.34
N ALA A 34 5.59 -10.45 -10.30
CA ALA A 34 5.22 -9.21 -10.97
C ALA A 34 4.68 -8.15 -10.00
N ILE A 35 3.81 -8.53 -9.06
CA ILE A 35 3.27 -7.62 -8.03
C ILE A 35 4.41 -7.12 -7.12
N LYS A 36 5.26 -8.01 -6.61
CA LYS A 36 6.41 -7.66 -5.77
C LYS A 36 7.35 -6.69 -6.49
N ASN A 37 7.70 -6.96 -7.75
CA ASN A 37 8.56 -6.11 -8.56
C ASN A 37 7.97 -4.71 -8.75
N LYS A 38 6.66 -4.60 -9.04
CA LYS A 38 5.97 -3.30 -9.14
C LYS A 38 6.00 -2.52 -7.82
N LEU A 39 5.75 -3.20 -6.69
CA LEU A 39 5.75 -2.58 -5.36
C LEU A 39 7.15 -2.13 -4.91
N MET A 40 8.18 -2.93 -5.21
CA MET A 40 9.58 -2.58 -4.95
C MET A 40 10.03 -1.42 -5.86
N GLY A 41 9.58 -1.38 -7.11
CA GLY A 41 9.87 -0.30 -8.07
C GLY A 41 9.32 1.07 -7.65
N LEU A 42 8.34 1.13 -6.74
CA LEU A 42 7.86 2.38 -6.14
C LEU A 42 8.93 3.06 -5.26
N GLY A 43 9.97 2.33 -4.83
CA GLY A 43 10.93 2.77 -3.82
C GLY A 43 10.44 2.59 -2.38
N SER A 44 9.28 1.93 -2.20
CA SER A 44 8.81 1.52 -0.88
C SER A 44 9.45 0.21 -0.45
N LYS A 45 9.61 0.01 0.87
CA LYS A 45 10.07 -1.27 1.40
C LYS A 45 8.90 -2.24 1.46
N LEU A 46 8.97 -3.32 0.70
CA LEU A 46 8.10 -4.48 0.86
C LEU A 46 8.41 -5.15 2.22
N LEU A 47 7.38 -5.39 3.02
CA LEU A 47 7.48 -5.99 4.34
C LEU A 47 6.89 -7.39 4.33
N GLU A 48 7.73 -8.39 4.55
CA GLU A 48 7.31 -9.79 4.59
C GLU A 48 6.72 -10.15 5.96
N ASN A 49 5.78 -11.10 5.96
CA ASN A 49 5.17 -11.66 7.17
C ASN A 49 4.54 -10.60 8.11
N VAL A 50 4.02 -9.50 7.54
CA VAL A 50 3.30 -8.47 8.28
C VAL A 50 1.80 -8.74 8.27
N ASP A 51 1.20 -8.93 7.12
CA ASP A 51 -0.21 -9.31 7.05
C ASP A 51 -0.38 -10.78 7.48
N PRO A 52 -1.37 -11.11 8.34
CA PRO A 52 -1.67 -12.51 8.64
C PRO A 52 -2.12 -13.30 7.41
N ASN A 53 -2.67 -12.64 6.38
CA ASN A 53 -2.95 -13.27 5.10
C ASN A 53 -1.69 -13.19 4.20
N PRO A 54 -1.06 -14.32 3.85
CA PRO A 54 0.17 -14.34 3.04
C PRO A 54 -0.04 -13.88 1.59
N GLU A 55 -1.29 -13.84 1.11
CA GLU A 55 -1.62 -13.33 -0.23
C GLU A 55 -1.59 -11.79 -0.31
N ASN A 56 -1.61 -11.11 0.84
CA ASN A 56 -1.60 -9.67 0.91
C ASN A 56 -0.15 -9.14 0.89
N PHE A 57 0.03 -7.99 0.24
CA PHE A 57 1.30 -7.30 0.20
C PHE A 57 1.25 -6.06 1.08
N VAL A 58 2.29 -5.89 1.89
CA VAL A 58 2.42 -4.75 2.80
C VAL A 58 3.69 -4.00 2.46
N CYS A 59 3.58 -2.69 2.27
CA CYS A 59 4.74 -1.82 2.06
C CYS A 59 4.75 -0.66 3.05
N ALA A 60 5.93 -0.19 3.38
CA ALA A 60 6.14 1.04 4.12
C ALA A 60 7.20 1.89 3.43
N GLY A 61 6.96 3.20 3.36
CA GLY A 61 7.87 4.15 2.75
C GLY A 61 7.79 5.54 3.39
N ILE A 62 8.79 6.35 3.07
CA ILE A 62 8.80 7.77 3.41
C ILE A 62 8.98 8.53 2.11
N ILE A 63 8.04 9.42 1.79
CA ILE A 63 8.18 10.34 0.67
C ILE A 63 8.97 11.54 1.19
N HIS A 64 10.12 11.76 0.57
CA HIS A 64 10.99 12.90 0.88
C HIS A 64 10.65 14.06 -0.05
N THR A 65 10.26 15.18 0.54
CA THR A 65 10.12 16.47 -0.14
C THR A 65 11.14 17.44 0.43
N GLN A 66 11.33 18.60 -0.21
CA GLN A 66 12.24 19.63 0.31
C GLN A 66 11.85 20.10 1.72
N ALA A 67 10.56 20.18 2.02
CA ALA A 67 10.07 20.73 3.28
C ALA A 67 9.74 19.66 4.34
N LEU A 68 9.36 18.46 3.93
CA LEU A 68 8.71 17.47 4.80
C LEU A 68 9.11 16.03 4.44
N GLN A 69 9.05 15.17 5.45
CA GLN A 69 9.04 13.72 5.31
C GLN A 69 7.64 13.19 5.57
N ILE A 70 7.10 12.43 4.63
CA ILE A 70 5.71 11.97 4.66
C ILE A 70 5.70 10.44 4.74
N GLY A 71 5.37 9.92 5.92
CA GLY A 71 5.25 8.48 6.14
C GLY A 71 4.03 7.92 5.41
N THR A 72 4.22 6.82 4.69
CA THR A 72 3.16 6.15 3.94
C THR A 72 3.20 4.65 4.15
N LEU A 73 2.05 4.06 4.43
CA LEU A 73 1.83 2.64 4.60
C LEU A 73 0.87 2.17 3.51
N ILE A 74 1.15 1.02 2.90
CA ILE A 74 0.38 0.47 1.79
C ILE A 74 0.02 -0.97 2.12
N ARG A 75 -1.22 -1.33 1.86
CA ARG A 75 -1.73 -2.70 1.91
C ARG A 75 -2.46 -3.00 0.61
N LEU A 76 -1.96 -3.97 -0.14
CA LEU A 76 -2.57 -4.46 -1.38
C LEU A 76 -3.10 -5.86 -1.15
N GLU A 77 -4.39 -6.05 -1.36
CA GLU A 77 -5.11 -7.30 -1.10
C GLU A 77 -5.66 -7.83 -2.43
N PRO A 78 -4.97 -8.77 -3.10
CA PRO A 78 -5.43 -9.39 -4.33
C PRO A 78 -6.56 -10.40 -4.06
N ASN A 79 -7.61 -10.36 -4.88
CA ASN A 79 -8.64 -11.39 -4.95
C ASN A 79 -8.52 -12.12 -6.29
N ARG A 80 -7.85 -13.28 -6.30
CA ARG A 80 -7.61 -14.09 -7.50
C ARG A 80 -8.87 -14.62 -8.16
N GLN A 81 -9.88 -14.97 -7.36
CA GLN A 81 -11.13 -15.52 -7.87
C GLN A 81 -11.94 -14.44 -8.60
N ALA A 82 -12.04 -13.25 -8.01
CA ALA A 82 -12.77 -12.12 -8.59
C ALA A 82 -11.94 -11.32 -9.62
N LYS A 83 -10.62 -11.56 -9.69
CA LYS A 83 -9.65 -10.73 -10.44
C LYS A 83 -9.74 -9.25 -10.07
N MET A 84 -9.83 -8.98 -8.77
CA MET A 84 -9.92 -7.63 -8.21
C MET A 84 -8.77 -7.40 -7.23
N TYR A 85 -8.46 -6.14 -6.97
CA TYR A 85 -7.59 -5.70 -5.89
C TYR A 85 -8.36 -4.81 -4.93
N ARG A 86 -8.04 -4.89 -3.64
CA ARG A 86 -8.31 -3.82 -2.67
C ARG A 86 -6.97 -3.21 -2.27
N LEU A 87 -6.76 -1.95 -2.64
CA LEU A 87 -5.59 -1.17 -2.28
C LEU A 87 -5.99 -0.18 -1.18
N THR A 88 -5.28 -0.20 -0.06
CA THR A 88 -5.42 0.80 1.00
C THR A 88 -4.07 1.49 1.21
N VAL A 89 -4.07 2.82 1.13
CA VAL A 89 -2.90 3.66 1.43
C VAL A 89 -3.25 4.53 2.63
N ARG A 90 -2.38 4.51 3.65
CA ARG A 90 -2.47 5.38 4.83
C ARG A 90 -1.27 6.29 4.91
N SER A 91 -1.50 7.58 5.16
CA SER A 91 -0.43 8.58 5.29
C SER A 91 -0.80 9.69 6.27
N ASN A 92 0.20 10.35 6.86
CA ASN A 92 -0.01 11.55 7.68
C ASN A 92 -0.32 12.81 6.84
N ARG A 93 -0.37 12.71 5.51
CA ARG A 93 -0.82 13.77 4.60
C ARG A 93 -1.89 13.22 3.64
N GLU A 94 -3.06 13.84 3.64
CA GLU A 94 -4.20 13.42 2.81
C GLU A 94 -3.88 13.34 1.32
N MET A 95 -3.22 14.38 0.79
CA MET A 95 -2.83 14.42 -0.60
C MET A 95 -1.91 13.24 -0.96
N ALA A 96 -0.97 12.88 -0.08
CA ALA A 96 -0.09 11.74 -0.32
C ALA A 96 -0.88 10.41 -0.35
N ALA A 97 -1.79 10.20 0.61
CA ALA A 97 -2.63 9.01 0.63
C ALA A 97 -3.47 8.88 -0.66
N LYS A 98 -4.16 9.95 -1.06
CA LYS A 98 -5.02 9.97 -2.26
C LYS A 98 -4.21 9.80 -3.55
N THR A 99 -3.12 10.56 -3.71
CA THR A 99 -2.31 10.53 -4.94
C THR A 99 -1.62 9.18 -5.12
N LEU A 100 -1.01 8.61 -4.08
CA LEU A 100 -0.38 7.29 -4.21
C LEU A 100 -1.42 6.20 -4.48
N CYS A 101 -2.57 6.22 -3.80
CA CYS A 101 -3.63 5.24 -4.03
C CYS A 101 -4.14 5.30 -5.47
N ALA A 102 -4.31 6.51 -6.02
CA ALA A 102 -4.72 6.70 -7.41
C ALA A 102 -3.67 6.18 -8.40
N LEU A 103 -2.40 6.55 -8.24
CA LEU A 103 -1.33 6.16 -9.16
C LEU A 103 -1.06 4.65 -9.13
N LEU A 104 -1.05 4.05 -7.95
CA LEU A 104 -0.80 2.62 -7.80
C LEU A 104 -1.93 1.78 -8.36
N ALA A 105 -3.19 2.19 -8.21
CA ALA A 105 -4.32 1.47 -8.80
C ALA A 105 -4.21 1.35 -10.33
N GLU A 106 -3.52 2.28 -10.99
CA GLU A 106 -3.32 2.19 -12.45
C GLU A 106 -2.29 1.13 -12.86
N GLN A 107 -1.45 0.67 -11.94
CA GLN A 107 -0.34 -0.25 -12.20
C GLN A 107 -0.70 -1.73 -12.07
N PHE A 108 -1.86 -2.09 -11.53
CA PHE A 108 -2.25 -3.47 -11.23
C PHE A 108 -3.45 -3.94 -12.04
#